data_AF-A0A2I1XBM0-F1
#
_entry.id   AF-A0A2I1XBM0-F1
#
_cell.length_a   1.000
_cell.length_b   1.000
_cell.length_c   1.000
_cell.angle_alpha   90.00
_cell.angle_beta   90.00
_cell.angle_gamma   90.00
#
_symmetry.space_group_name_H-M   'P 1'
#
loop_
_entity.id
_entity.type
_entity.pdbx_description
1 polymer ?
#
loop_
_entity_poly.entity_id
_entity_poly.type
_entity_poly.pdbx_seq_one_letter_code
_entity_poly.pdbx_strand_id
1 'polypeptide(L)' 'MSAAADLAWWFGWSVAEVYTLPLDEFVDWQKEATRQMKAGYRRGGI' A
#
# COMPACT_ATOMS: atom_id res chain seq x y z
N MET A 1 11.04 -5.65 5.90
CA MET A 1 9.97 -5.59 4.88
C MET A 1 9.97 -4.18 4.30
N SER A 2 9.97 -4.03 2.98
CA SER A 2 10.07 -2.73 2.31
C SER A 2 8.69 -2.11 2.22
N ALA A 3 8.51 -0.86 2.66
CA ALA A 3 7.21 -0.17 2.63
C ALA A 3 6.59 -0.12 1.21
N ALA A 4 7.44 -0.07 0.17
CA ALA A 4 6.98 -0.14 -1.21
C ALA A 4 6.40 -1.52 -1.57
N ALA A 5 6.96 -2.60 -1.02
CA ALA A 5 6.46 -3.96 -1.26
C ALA A 5 5.15 -4.23 -0.51
N ASP A 6 5.01 -3.72 0.72
CA ASP A 6 3.75 -3.77 1.47
C ASP A 6 2.62 -3.04 0.74
N LEU A 7 2.92 -1.84 0.22
CA LEU A 7 1.95 -1.06 -0.55
C LEU A 7 1.58 -1.74 -1.87
N ALA A 8 2.59 -2.26 -2.59
CA ALA A 8 2.39 -3.02 -3.82
C ALA A 8 1.48 -4.23 -3.60
N TRP A 9 1.74 -5.00 -2.54
CA TRP A 9 0.89 -6.13 -2.16
C TRP A 9 -0.52 -5.69 -1.76
N TRP A 10 -0.64 -4.62 -0.97
CA TRP A 10 -1.92 -4.12 -0.46
C TRP A 10 -2.84 -3.61 -1.56
N PHE A 11 -2.30 -3.01 -2.62
CA PHE A 11 -3.08 -2.47 -3.73
C PHE A 11 -3.06 -3.36 -4.99
N GLY A 12 -2.20 -4.38 -5.04
CA GLY A 12 -2.10 -5.30 -6.18
C GLY A 12 -1.26 -4.74 -7.32
N TRP A 13 -0.38 -3.81 -7.00
CA TRP A 13 0.56 -3.22 -7.93
C TRP A 13 1.86 -4.01 -7.97
N SER A 14 2.68 -3.79 -8.99
CA SER A 14 4.08 -4.15 -8.94
C SER A 14 4.86 -3.20 -8.05
N VAL A 15 5.99 -3.68 -7.51
CA VAL A 15 6.90 -2.84 -6.72
C VAL A 15 7.48 -1.69 -7.55
N ALA A 16 7.68 -1.91 -8.86
CA ALA A 16 8.18 -0.88 -9.76
C ALA A 16 7.21 0.30 -9.88
N GLU A 17 5.91 0.03 -9.97
CA GLU A 17 4.88 1.09 -10.00
C GLU A 17 4.92 1.94 -8.73
N VAL A 18 5.13 1.33 -7.56
CA VAL A 18 5.25 2.08 -6.30
C VAL A 18 6.47 2.98 -6.28
N TYR A 19 7.60 2.55 -6.86
CA TYR A 19 8.79 3.39 -6.98
C TYR A 19 8.67 4.52 -8.00
N THR A 20 7.67 4.47 -8.89
CA THR A 20 7.38 5.58 -9.81
C THR A 20 6.50 6.66 -9.19
N LEU A 21 5.90 6.41 -8.03
CA LEU A 21 5.07 7.38 -7.33
C LEU A 21 5.93 8.52 -6.76
N PRO A 22 5.48 9.79 -6.87
CA PRO A 22 6.07 10.87 -6.10
C PRO A 22 5.90 10.61 -4.60
N LEU A 23 6.84 11.12 -3.79
CA LEU A 23 6.89 10.81 -2.36
C LEU A 23 5.61 11.20 -1.60
N ASP A 24 4.99 12.32 -1.97
CA ASP A 24 3.75 12.81 -1.36
C ASP A 24 2.59 11.84 -1.62
N GLU A 25 2.45 11.38 -2.88
CA GLU A 25 1.44 10.41 -3.28
C GLU A 25 1.69 9.05 -2.62
N PHE A 26 2.95 8.61 -2.53
CA PHE A 26 3.31 7.39 -1.81
C PHE A 26 2.86 7.44 -0.34
N VAL A 27 3.08 8.58 0.33
CA VAL A 27 2.66 8.79 1.72
C VAL A 27 1.14 8.76 1.85
N ASP A 28 0.40 9.35 0.92
CA ASP A 28 -1.06 9.34 0.95
C ASP A 28 -1.65 7.94 0.74
N TRP A 29 -1.10 7.16 -0.18
CA TRP A 29 -1.48 5.76 -0.34
C TRP A 29 -1.14 4.92 0.89
N GLN A 30 -0.05 5.21 1.57
CA GLN A 30 0.33 4.53 2.81
C GLN A 30 -0.66 4.84 3.96
N LYS A 31 -1.14 6.08 4.06
CA LYS A 31 -2.20 6.48 4.99
C LYS A 31 -3.51 5.77 4.66
N GLU A 32 -3.86 5.67 3.37
CA GLU A 32 -5.07 5.00 2.92
C GLU A 32 -5.03 3.49 3.23
N ALA A 33 -3.91 2.82 2.97
CA ALA A 33 -3.71 1.43 3.38
C ALA A 33 -3.88 1.26 4.90
N THR A 34 -3.26 2.16 5.69
CA THR A 34 -3.38 2.15 7.17
C THR A 34 -4.82 2.38 7.62
N ARG A 35 -5.56 3.25 6.94
CA ARG A 35 -6.98 3.51 7.21
C ARG A 35 -7.82 2.28 6.93
N GLN A 36 -7.59 1.59 5.81
CA GLN A 36 -8.30 0.36 5.47
C GLN A 36 -8.01 -0.75 6.48
N MET A 37 -6.75 -0.91 6.91
CA MET A 37 -6.39 -1.85 7.98
C MET A 37 -7.10 -1.53 9.31
N LYS A 38 -7.15 -0.24 9.70
CA LYS A 38 -7.89 0.20 10.90
C LYS A 38 -9.40 0.00 10.80
N ALA A 39 -9.96 0.17 9.60
CA ALA A 39 -11.37 -0.06 9.32
C ALA A 39 -11.71 -1.56 9.20
N GLY A 40 -10.74 -2.47 9.39
CA GLY A 40 -10.96 -3.90 9.41
C GLY A 40 -11.00 -4.56 8.03
N TYR A 41 -10.65 -3.83 6.96
CA TYR A 41 -10.42 -4.45 5.67
C TYR A 41 -9.20 -5.36 5.78
N ARG A 42 -9.34 -6.62 5.38
CA ARG A 42 -8.22 -7.57 5.27
C ARG A 42 -8.09 -8.01 3.83
N ARG A 43 -6.95 -7.70 3.21
CA ARG A 43 -6.56 -8.31 1.95
C ARG A 43 -6.02 -9.70 2.25
N GLY A 44 -6.89 -10.70 2.17
CA GLY A 44 -6.59 -12.08 2.53
C GLY A 44 -7.53 -12.63 3.59
N GLY A 45 -8.76 -12.94 3.19
CA GLY A 45 -9.49 -14.05 3.79
C GLY A 45 -9.01 -15.32 3.11
N ILE A 46 -8.11 -16.06 3.77
CA ILE A 46 -8.04 -17.52 3.69
C ILE A 46 -8.63 -18.01 5.01
#